data_AF-A0A380ZCM9-F1
#
_entry.id   AF-A0A380ZCM9-F1
#
_cell.length_a   1.000
_cell.length_b   1.000
_cell.length_c   1.000
_cell.angle_alpha   90.00
_cell.angle_beta   90.00
_cell.angle_gamma   90.00
#
_symmetry.space_group_name_H-M   'P 1'
#
loop_
_entity.id
_entity.type
_entity.pdbx_description
1 polymer ?
#
loop_
_entity_poly.entity_id
_entity_poly.type
_entity_poly.pdbx_seq_one_letter_code
_entity_poly.pdbx_strand_id
1 'polypeptide(L)' 'MYHFENEATNRLIYLFTLDLDDDSILCNKKFKGGKLWTFQQIEHNLHRNFFSSCFEHEYEQIKEIIYTREKYKES' A
#
# COMPACT_ATOMS: atom_id res chain seq x y z
N MET A 1 -13.60 -2.41 -4.10
CA MET A 1 -13.46 -3.16 -5.36
C MET A 1 -13.67 -2.19 -6.50
N TYR A 2 -12.72 -2.09 -7.42
CA TYR A 2 -12.86 -1.21 -8.58
C TYR A 2 -12.19 -1.86 -9.81
N HIS A 3 -12.61 -1.45 -10.99
CA HIS A 3 -12.03 -1.92 -12.26
C HIS A 3 -10.86 -1.01 -12.64
N PHE A 4 -9.70 -1.61 -12.91
CA PHE A 4 -8.50 -0.92 -13.34
C PHE A 4 -8.10 -1.38 -14.74
N GLU A 5 -8.06 -0.44 -15.68
CA GLU A 5 -7.69 -0.68 -17.06
C GLU A 5 -6.67 0.35 -17.55
N ASN A 6 -5.57 -0.14 -18.13
CA ASN A 6 -4.59 0.65 -18.84
C ASN A 6 -3.98 -0.17 -20.01
N GLU A 7 -3.02 0.39 -20.73
CA GLU A 7 -2.37 -0.27 -21.87
C GLU A 7 -1.71 -1.62 -21.52
N ALA A 8 -1.37 -1.85 -20.25
CA ALA A 8 -0.68 -3.04 -19.78
C ALA A 8 -1.58 -4.09 -19.09
N THR A 9 -2.76 -3.70 -18.58
CA THR A 9 -3.58 -4.58 -17.75
C THR A 9 -5.05 -4.16 -17.70
N ASN A 10 -5.96 -5.14 -17.66
CA ASN A 10 -7.39 -4.98 -17.40
C ASN A 10 -7.77 -5.95 -16.27
N ARG A 11 -8.01 -5.44 -15.05
CA ARG A 11 -8.19 -6.25 -13.83
C ARG A 11 -9.23 -5.65 -12.89
N LEU A 12 -9.92 -6.54 -12.17
CA LEU A 12 -10.73 -6.18 -11.00
C LEU A 12 -9.86 -6.19 -9.75
N ILE A 13 -9.76 -5.04 -9.06
CA ILE A 13 -8.88 -4.87 -7.92
C ILE A 13 -9.66 -4.92 -6.62
N TYR A 14 -9.16 -5.74 -5.70
CA TYR A 14 -9.60 -5.81 -4.31
C TYR A 14 -8.44 -5.36 -3.42
N LEU A 15 -8.64 -4.22 -2.75
CA LEU A 15 -7.65 -3.62 -1.86
C LEU A 15 -8.02 -3.92 -0.42
N PHE A 16 -7.06 -4.43 0.35
CA PHE A 16 -7.23 -4.78 1.76
C PHE A 16 -6.08 -4.19 2.58
N THR A 17 -6.36 -3.82 3.82
CA THR A 17 -5.35 -3.39 4.80
C THR A 17 -5.27 -4.41 5.95
N LEU A 18 -4.07 -4.63 6.47
CA LEU A 18 -3.80 -5.53 7.59
C LEU A 18 -3.00 -4.76 8.63
N ASP A 19 -3.42 -4.83 9.89
CA ASP A 19 -2.58 -4.37 11.02
C ASP A 19 -1.66 -5.51 11.44
N LEU A 20 -0.43 -5.17 11.78
CA LEU A 20 0.52 -6.11 12.31
C LEU A 20 1.15 -5.49 13.54
N ASP A 21 0.99 -6.14 14.69
CA ASP A 21 1.64 -5.73 15.94
C ASP A 21 3.13 -6.09 15.95
N ASP A 22 3.53 -7.10 15.17
CA ASP A 22 4.89 -7.61 15.06
C ASP A 22 5.33 -7.70 13.58
N ASP A 23 6.32 -6.90 13.21
CA ASP A 23 6.87 -6.86 11.86
C ASP A 23 7.77 -8.07 11.55
N SER A 24 8.17 -8.84 12.57
CA SER A 24 8.96 -10.07 12.40
C SER A 24 8.22 -11.14 11.58
N ILE A 25 6.89 -11.07 11.53
CA ILE A 25 6.04 -11.93 10.67
C ILE A 25 6.43 -11.77 9.19
N LEU A 26 6.91 -10.59 8.80
CA LEU A 26 7.38 -10.29 7.46
C LEU A 26 8.84 -10.72 7.23
N CYS A 27 9.60 -11.07 8.28
CA CYS A 27 10.98 -11.56 8.21
C CYS A 27 11.08 -13.06 7.88
N ASN A 28 10.30 -13.55 6.91
CA ASN A 28 10.35 -14.94 6.42
C ASN A 28 10.98 -15.02 5.02
N LYS A 29 11.57 -16.18 4.68
CA LYS A 29 12.05 -16.53 3.33
C LYS A 29 11.01 -16.29 2.22
N LYS A 30 9.72 -16.23 2.54
CA LYS A 30 8.64 -15.89 1.59
C LYS A 30 8.62 -14.41 1.16
N PHE A 31 9.10 -13.50 2.01
CA PHE A 31 9.07 -12.04 1.77
C PHE A 31 10.47 -11.47 1.44
N LYS A 32 11.33 -12.29 0.83
CA LYS A 32 12.70 -11.88 0.47
C LYS A 32 12.67 -10.70 -0.52
N GLY A 33 13.43 -9.66 -0.19
CA GLY A 33 13.54 -8.46 -1.03
C GLY A 33 12.44 -7.41 -0.79
N GLY A 34 11.48 -7.68 0.10
CA GLY A 34 10.53 -6.67 0.57
C GLY A 34 11.24 -5.61 1.42
N LYS A 35 10.69 -4.39 1.39
CA LYS A 35 11.12 -3.29 2.24
C LYS A 35 9.90 -2.67 2.91
N LEU A 36 10.03 -2.33 4.19
CA LEU A 36 9.06 -1.51 4.90
C LEU A 36 9.31 -0.04 4.58
N TRP A 37 8.23 0.67 4.27
CA TRP A 37 8.28 2.06 3.83
C TRP A 37 7.50 2.94 4.80
N THR A 38 8.09 4.08 5.19
CA THR A 38 7.34 5.12 5.89
C THR A 38 6.54 5.94 4.87
N PHE A 39 5.46 6.61 5.30
CA PHE A 39 4.69 7.51 4.42
C PHE A 39 5.58 8.54 3.74
N GLN A 40 6.51 9.16 4.48
CA GLN A 40 7.44 10.14 3.93
C GLN A 40 8.31 9.55 2.81
N GLN A 41 8.79 8.31 2.95
CA GLN A 41 9.58 7.67 1.92
C GLN A 41 8.74 7.32 0.68
N ILE A 42 7.46 6.96 0.86
CA ILE A 42 6.54 6.71 -0.25
C ILE A 42 6.28 8.02 -0.99
N GLU A 43 5.85 9.07 -0.29
CA GLU A 43 5.54 10.39 -0.85
C GLU A 43 6.73 10.99 -1.60
N HIS A 44 7.95 10.80 -1.10
CA HIS A 44 9.15 11.23 -1.78
C HIS A 44 9.32 10.60 -3.17
N ASN A 45 8.88 9.35 -3.34
CA ASN A 45 9.06 8.54 -4.55
C ASN A 45 7.84 8.51 -5.48
N LEU A 46 6.69 9.05 -5.06
CA LEU A 46 5.51 9.20 -5.92
C LEU A 46 5.84 10.06 -7.15
N HIS A 47 5.28 9.67 -8.30
CA HIS A 47 5.40 10.35 -9.58
C HIS A 47 6.83 10.43 -10.12
N ARG A 48 7.74 9.61 -9.58
CA ARG A 48 9.13 9.48 -10.03
C ARG A 48 9.37 8.20 -10.84
N ASN A 49 8.31 7.53 -11.28
CA ASN A 49 8.36 6.20 -11.89
C ASN A 49 9.02 5.14 -11.00
N PHE A 50 8.96 5.32 -9.68
CA PHE A 50 9.52 4.36 -8.72
C PHE A 50 8.51 3.26 -8.38
N PHE A 51 7.23 3.63 -8.22
CA PHE A 51 6.14 2.70 -7.97
C PHE A 51 5.35 2.41 -9.25
N SER A 52 4.57 1.33 -9.23
CA SER A 52 3.66 1.03 -10.34
C SER A 52 2.54 2.06 -10.40
N SER A 53 2.00 2.29 -11.60
CA SER A 53 0.84 3.18 -11.80
C SER A 53 -0.36 2.77 -10.95
N CYS A 54 -0.54 1.47 -10.69
CA CYS A 54 -1.61 0.98 -9.82
C CYS A 54 -1.42 1.48 -8.39
N PHE A 55 -0.21 1.30 -7.84
CA PHE A 55 0.07 1.71 -6.47
C PHE A 55 -0.02 3.23 -6.29
N GLU A 56 0.50 4.01 -7.25
CA GLU A 56 0.38 5.47 -7.18
C GLU A 56 -1.10 5.94 -7.21
N HIS A 57 -1.95 5.22 -7.95
CA HIS A 57 -3.39 5.49 -7.98
C HIS A 57 -4.10 5.10 -6.66
N GLU A 58 -3.70 3.98 -6.06
CA GLU A 58 -4.30 3.44 -4.83
C GLU A 58 -3.80 4.15 -3.55
N TYR A 59 -2.62 4.78 -3.59
CA TYR A 59 -1.93 5.29 -2.39
C TYR A 59 -2.77 6.26 -1.56
N GLU A 60 -3.42 7.25 -2.19
CA GLU A 60 -4.23 8.24 -1.45
C GLU A 60 -5.40 7.57 -0.71
N GLN A 61 -6.04 6.59 -1.32
CA GLN A 61 -7.11 5.81 -0.68
C GLN A 61 -6.58 4.98 0.48
N ILE A 62 -5.44 4.30 0.30
CA ILE A 62 -4.77 3.53 1.37
C ILE A 62 -4.44 4.44 2.55
N LYS A 63 -3.87 5.61 2.26
CA LYS A 63 -3.48 6.62 3.25
C LYS A 63 -4.71 7.09 4.05
N GLU A 64 -5.81 7.43 3.38
CA GLU A 64 -7.06 7.82 4.03
C GLU A 64 -7.65 6.72 4.92
N ILE A 65 -7.62 5.46 4.47
CA ILE A 65 -8.06 4.30 5.27
C ILE A 65 -7.22 4.17 6.54
N ILE A 66 -5.89 4.29 6.44
CA ILE A 66 -4.99 4.19 7.59
C ILE A 66 -5.24 5.36 8.57
N TYR A 67 -5.31 6.61 8.09
CA TYR A 67 -5.58 7.75 8.96
C TYR A 67 -6.93 7.65 9.67
N THR A 68 -7.97 7.24 8.94
CA THR A 68 -9.30 7.05 9.52
C THR A 68 -9.24 6.00 10.61
N ARG A 69 -8.61 4.86 10.33
CA ARG A 69 -8.43 3.80 11.32
C ARG A 69 -7.72 4.30 12.57
N GLU A 70 -6.55 4.93 12.43
CA GLU A 70 -5.76 5.40 13.57
C GLU A 70 -6.49 6.47 14.39
N LYS A 71 -7.30 7.31 13.74
CA LYS A 71 -8.15 8.31 14.43
C LYS A 71 -9.21 7.67 15.34
N TYR A 72 -9.72 6.50 14.97
CA TYR A 72 -10.79 5.79 15.69
C TYR A 72 -10.29 4.53 16.42
N LYS A 73 -8.98 4.26 16.45
CA LYS A 73 -8.40 3.15 17.19
C LYS A 73 -8.56 3.47 18.69
N GLU A 74 -9.47 2.75 19.35
CA GLU A 74 -9.71 2.92 20.79
C GLU A 74 -8.41 2.55 21.55
N SER A 75 -7.99 3.44 22.47
CA SER A 75 -6.78 3.31 23.30
C SER A 75 -6.85 2.18 24.32
#